data_AF-A0A099W6B9-F1
#
_entry.id   AF-A0A099W6B9-F1
#
_cell.length_a   1.000
_cell.length_b   1.000
_cell.length_c   1.000
_cell.angle_alpha   90.00
_cell.angle_beta   90.00
_cell.angle_gamma   90.00
#
_symmetry.space_group_name_H-M   'P 1'
#
loop_
_entity.id
_entity.type
_entity.pdbx_description
1 polymer ?
#
loop_
_entity_poly.entity_id
_entity_poly.type
_entity_poly.pdbx_seq_one_letter_code
_entity_poly.pdbx_strand_id
1 'polypeptide(L)'
;WQCMTRKVGDWLGEKEGRYELFARAWLDGYTVEELLYYVKFIERDEDSYLNKSGDRYFIASNDKNGGGNYRVTFTESEIKSIDERYWEFAVPVEEGEANV
;
A
#
# COMPACT_ATOMS: atom_id res chain seq x y z
N TRP A 1 -24.36 15.89 21.97
CA TRP A 1 -23.01 15.76 21.39
C TRP A 1 -22.72 14.27 21.21
N GLN A 2 -23.17 13.67 20.11
CA GLN A 2 -22.88 12.25 19.78
C GLN A 2 -22.04 12.17 18.50
N CYS A 3 -21.04 13.05 18.38
CA CYS A 3 -20.22 13.16 17.18
C CYS A 3 -19.14 12.07 17.12
N MET A 4 -18.90 11.36 18.22
CA MET A 4 -17.84 10.37 18.32
C MET A 4 -18.46 8.98 18.45
N THR A 5 -18.33 8.20 17.39
CA THR A 5 -18.74 6.79 17.42
C THR A 5 -17.91 6.05 18.47
N ARG A 6 -18.52 5.06 19.12
CA ARG A 6 -17.87 4.26 20.17
C ARG A 6 -16.51 3.71 19.72
N LYS A 7 -16.42 3.27 18.46
CA LYS A 7 -15.19 2.77 17.84
C LYS A 7 -14.05 3.80 17.84
N VAL A 8 -14.34 5.08 17.59
CA VAL A 8 -13.32 6.14 17.60
C VAL A 8 -12.85 6.41 19.03
N GLY A 9 -13.78 6.44 19.99
CA GLY A 9 -13.43 6.58 21.41
C GLY A 9 -12.58 5.41 21.92
N ASP A 10 -12.96 4.18 21.56
CA ASP A 10 -12.22 2.96 21.91
C ASP A 10 -10.80 2.99 21.30
N TRP A 11 -10.69 3.33 20.01
CA TRP A 11 -9.39 3.45 19.34
C TRP A 11 -8.50 4.52 19.99
N LEU A 12 -9.03 5.68 20.35
CA LEU A 12 -8.25 6.74 20.99
C LEU A 12 -7.75 6.31 22.39
N GLY A 13 -8.51 5.49 23.11
CA GLY A 13 -8.19 5.03 24.46
C GLY A 13 -7.31 3.77 24.54
N GLU A 14 -7.14 3.02 23.44
CA GLU A 14 -6.45 1.71 23.45
C GLU A 14 -4.94 1.77 23.75
N LYS A 15 -4.25 2.88 23.43
CA LYS A 15 -2.82 3.06 23.72
C LYS A 15 -2.51 4.52 24.07
N GLU A 16 -1.59 4.71 25.01
CA GLU A 16 -0.99 6.02 25.28
C GLU A 16 -0.41 6.62 24.00
N GLY A 17 -0.60 7.93 23.82
CA GLY A 17 -0.10 8.67 22.66
C GLY A 17 -1.03 8.71 21.44
N ARG A 18 -2.13 7.93 21.36
CA ARG A 18 -3.06 8.01 20.20
C ARG A 18 -3.80 9.34 20.11
N TYR A 19 -4.16 9.93 21.25
CA TYR A 19 -4.71 11.30 21.31
C TYR A 19 -3.71 12.33 20.79
N GLU A 20 -2.44 12.21 21.19
CA GLU A 20 -1.38 13.10 20.74
C GLU A 20 -1.11 12.92 19.24
N LEU A 21 -1.04 11.68 18.75
CA LEU A 21 -0.90 11.36 17.33
C LEU A 21 -2.02 11.98 16.50
N PHE A 22 -3.28 11.82 16.93
CA PHE A 22 -4.42 12.42 16.26
C PHE A 22 -4.37 13.96 16.27
N ALA A 23 -4.04 14.57 17.41
CA ALA A 23 -3.93 16.02 17.53
C ALA A 23 -2.79 16.58 16.67
N ARG A 24 -1.65 15.88 16.61
CA ARG A 24 -0.50 16.23 15.75
C ARG A 24 -0.86 16.12 14.28
N ALA A 25 -1.48 15.02 13.86
CA ALA A 25 -2.00 14.86 12.50
C ALA A 25 -2.94 16.01 12.09
N TRP A 26 -3.78 16.48 13.02
CA TRP A 26 -4.70 17.59 12.77
C TRP A 26 -4.00 18.96 12.69
N LEU A 27 -3.06 19.23 13.59
CA LEU A 27 -2.38 20.53 13.69
C LEU A 27 -1.27 20.71 12.65
N ASP A 28 -0.46 19.68 12.47
CA ASP A 28 0.77 19.71 11.67
C ASP A 28 0.53 19.20 10.25
N GLY A 29 -0.66 18.62 9.99
CA GLY A 29 -0.96 17.86 8.78
C GLY A 29 -0.41 16.44 8.89
N TYR A 30 -1.16 15.47 8.36
CA TYR A 30 -0.70 14.08 8.27
C TYR A 30 -0.31 13.76 6.83
N THR A 31 0.98 13.58 6.60
CA THR A 31 1.46 12.97 5.35
C THR A 31 1.34 11.47 5.53
N VAL A 32 0.36 10.85 4.86
CA VAL A 32 0.36 9.40 4.68
C VAL A 32 1.61 9.08 3.87
N GLU A 33 2.56 8.34 4.43
CA GLU A 33 3.66 7.81 3.63
C GLU A 33 3.06 7.03 2.45
N GLU A 34 3.55 7.26 1.23
CA GLU A 34 3.00 6.63 0.04
C GLU A 34 3.16 5.11 0.15
N LEU A 35 2.05 4.43 0.47
CA LEU A 35 2.01 2.98 0.58
C LEU A 35 2.28 2.37 -0.79
N LEU A 36 3.15 1.35 -0.78
CA LEU A 36 3.46 0.53 -1.93
C LEU A 36 2.65 -0.76 -1.88
N TYR A 37 2.26 -1.22 -3.06
CA TYR A 37 1.46 -2.43 -3.25
C TYR A 37 2.07 -3.31 -4.33
N TYR A 38 2.00 -4.63 -4.12
CA TYR A 38 2.04 -5.59 -5.20
C TYR A 38 0.66 -5.65 -5.86
N VAL A 39 0.57 -5.94 -7.15
CA VAL A 39 -0.71 -6.23 -7.82
C VAL A 39 -0.68 -7.69 -8.25
N LYS A 40 -1.51 -8.54 -7.64
CA LYS A 40 -1.53 -9.99 -7.87
C LYS A 40 -2.88 -10.43 -8.46
N PHE A 41 -2.91 -10.78 -9.73
CA PHE A 41 -4.17 -11.06 -10.43
C PHE A 41 -4.77 -12.43 -10.05
N ILE A 42 -3.92 -13.42 -9.78
CA ILE A 42 -4.34 -14.78 -9.42
C ILE A 42 -3.64 -15.18 -8.12
N GLU A 43 -4.41 -15.40 -7.05
CA GLU A 43 -3.88 -15.65 -5.69
C GLU A 43 -2.92 -16.84 -5.60
N ARG A 44 -3.18 -17.90 -6.36
CA ARG A 44 -2.42 -19.17 -6.30
C ARG A 44 -1.40 -19.34 -7.42
N ASP A 45 -1.13 -18.27 -8.15
CA ASP A 45 -0.16 -18.27 -9.24
C ASP A 45 0.99 -17.33 -8.85
N GLU A 46 2.20 -17.89 -8.81
CA GLU A 46 3.41 -17.16 -8.43
C GLU A 46 3.87 -16.23 -9.56
N ASP A 47 3.45 -16.47 -10.80
CA ASP A 47 3.82 -15.69 -11.98
C ASP A 47 2.78 -14.62 -12.34
N SER A 48 1.86 -14.31 -11.43
CA SER A 48 0.68 -13.45 -11.69
C SER A 48 0.79 -12.03 -11.14
N TYR A 49 2.02 -11.51 -11.02
CA TYR A 49 2.25 -10.15 -10.52
C TYR A 49 2.45 -9.15 -11.65
N LEU A 50 1.90 -7.95 -11.46
CA LEU A 50 2.22 -6.80 -12.30
C LEU A 50 3.68 -6.38 -12.08
N ASN A 51 4.41 -6.26 -13.18
CA ASN A 51 5.79 -5.80 -13.20
C ASN A 51 5.96 -4.69 -14.24
N LYS A 52 6.93 -3.80 -14.02
CA LYS A 52 7.26 -2.70 -14.94
C LYS A 52 8.74 -2.67 -15.28
N SER A 53 9.07 -2.59 -16.56
CA SER A 53 10.45 -2.36 -17.04
C SER A 53 10.45 -1.26 -18.10
N GLY A 54 11.08 -0.13 -17.78
CA GLY A 54 10.90 1.11 -18.56
C GLY A 54 9.41 1.48 -18.62
N ASP A 55 8.88 1.68 -19.83
CA ASP A 55 7.48 2.03 -20.05
C ASP A 55 6.55 0.83 -20.28
N ARG A 56 7.06 -0.39 -20.17
CA ARG A 56 6.27 -1.60 -20.43
C ARG A 56 5.82 -2.26 -19.13
N TYR A 57 4.54 -2.60 -19.09
CA TYR A 57 3.94 -3.45 -18.06
C TYR A 57 3.83 -4.89 -18.56
N PHE A 58 4.07 -5.86 -17.68
CA PHE A 58 3.95 -7.28 -17.99
C PHE A 58 3.62 -8.08 -16.72
N ILE A 59 3.16 -9.31 -16.92
CA ILE A 59 2.80 -10.23 -15.84
C ILE A 59 3.90 -11.28 -15.71
N ALA A 60 4.44 -11.44 -14.51
CA ALA A 60 5.50 -12.39 -14.19
C ALA A 60 5.57 -12.60 -12.67
N SER A 61 6.51 -13.41 -12.19
CA SER A 61 6.79 -13.51 -10.77
C SER A 61 7.29 -12.19 -10.16
N ASN A 62 7.15 -12.07 -8.85
CA ASN A 62 7.70 -10.96 -8.07
C ASN A 62 9.12 -11.25 -7.55
N ASP A 63 9.80 -12.26 -8.09
CA ASP A 63 11.11 -12.70 -7.60
C ASP A 63 12.22 -11.70 -8.00
N LYS A 64 12.56 -10.82 -7.06
CA LYS A 64 13.65 -9.84 -7.20
C LYS A 64 15.02 -10.49 -7.43
N ASN A 65 15.19 -11.79 -7.15
CA ASN A 65 16.47 -12.48 -7.32
C ASN A 65 16.85 -12.75 -8.78
N GLY A 66 15.94 -12.52 -9.74
CA GLY A 66 16.16 -12.75 -11.16
C GLY A 66 17.11 -11.77 -11.87
N GLY A 67 17.68 -10.79 -11.16
CA GLY A 67 18.70 -9.87 -11.70
C GLY A 67 18.19 -8.89 -12.76
N GLY A 68 16.87 -8.73 -12.91
CA GLY A 68 16.28 -7.77 -13.83
C GLY A 68 16.01 -6.42 -13.19
N ASN A 69 16.30 -5.33 -13.90
CA ASN A 69 15.93 -3.96 -13.52
C ASN A 69 14.44 -3.72 -13.81
N TYR A 70 13.56 -4.40 -13.08
CA TYR A 70 12.12 -4.18 -13.17
C TYR A 70 11.53 -3.92 -11.79
N ARG A 71 10.52 -3.06 -11.77
CA ARG A 71 9.83 -2.61 -10.57
C ARG A 71 8.58 -3.45 -10.37
N VAL A 72 8.39 -3.95 -9.16
CA VAL A 72 7.33 -4.91 -8.79
C VAL A 72 6.29 -4.32 -7.84
N THR A 73 6.51 -3.09 -7.36
CA THR A 73 5.64 -2.39 -6.41
C THR A 73 5.22 -1.03 -6.96
N PHE A 74 3.99 -0.61 -6.65
CA PHE A 74 3.36 0.60 -7.19
C PHE A 74 2.58 1.34 -6.10
N THR A 75 2.41 2.65 -6.25
CA THR A 75 1.48 3.42 -5.42
C THR A 75 0.03 3.20 -5.89
N GLU A 76 -0.94 3.51 -5.03
CA GLU A 76 -2.37 3.50 -5.40
C GLU A 76 -2.64 4.33 -6.67
N SER A 77 -2.03 5.51 -6.75
CA SER A 77 -2.21 6.42 -7.89
C SER A 77 -1.67 5.82 -9.19
N GLU A 78 -0.51 5.16 -9.14
CA GLU A 78 0.09 4.49 -10.29
C GLU A 78 -0.80 3.32 -10.77
N ILE A 79 -1.27 2.48 -9.84
CA ILE A 79 -2.17 1.37 -10.16
C ILE A 79 -3.42 1.88 -10.86
N LYS A 80 -4.09 2.89 -10.28
CA LYS A 80 -5.32 3.46 -10.83
C LYS A 80 -5.11 4.17 -12.17
N SER A 81 -3.93 4.75 -12.40
CA SER A 81 -3.58 5.36 -13.69
C SER A 81 -3.39 4.33 -14.81
N ILE A 82 -3.02 3.09 -14.47
CA ILE A 82 -2.96 1.99 -15.43
C ILE A 82 -4.40 1.54 -15.71
N ASP A 83 -5.11 1.12 -14.67
CA ASP A 83 -6.53 0.75 -14.69
C ASP A 83 -7.07 0.71 -13.26
N GLU A 84 -8.19 1.40 -13.00
CA GLU A 84 -8.80 1.45 -11.67
C GLU A 84 -9.16 0.05 -11.13
N ARG A 85 -9.50 -0.90 -12.01
CA ARG A 85 -9.84 -2.27 -11.62
C ARG A 85 -8.66 -3.04 -11.01
N TYR A 86 -7.42 -2.61 -11.29
CA TYR A 86 -6.24 -3.28 -10.75
C TYR A 86 -6.10 -3.07 -9.24
N TRP A 87 -6.79 -2.06 -8.69
CA TRP A 87 -6.81 -1.79 -7.26
C TRP A 87 -7.43 -2.93 -6.45
N GLU A 88 -8.38 -3.69 -7.01
CA GLU A 88 -8.97 -4.85 -6.33
C GLU A 88 -7.96 -5.98 -6.07
N PHE A 89 -6.84 -5.98 -6.80
CA PHE A 89 -5.76 -6.96 -6.71
C PHE A 89 -4.53 -6.44 -5.93
N ALA A 90 -4.63 -5.24 -5.34
CA ALA A 90 -3.55 -4.61 -4.61
C ALA A 90 -3.32 -5.27 -3.24
N VAL A 91 -2.09 -5.71 -3.00
CA VAL A 91 -1.65 -6.30 -1.73
C VAL A 91 -0.60 -5.37 -1.13
N PRO A 92 -0.82 -4.82 0.09
CA PRO A 92 0.13 -3.91 0.71
C PRO A 92 1.47 -4.62 0.95
N VAL A 93 2.57 -3.91 0.69
CA VAL A 93 3.92 -4.38 0.96
C VAL A 93 4.20 -4.21 2.46
N GLU A 94 4.70 -5.26 3.12
CA GLU A 94 5.05 -5.17 4.54
C GLU A 94 6.31 -4.30 4.75
N GLU A 95 6.35 -3.57 5.88
CA GLU A 95 7.50 -2.76 6.30
C GLU A 95 8.76 -3.65 6.44
N GLY A 96 9.59 -3.66 5.40
CA GLY A 96 10.81 -4.47 5.33
C GLY A 96 11.10 -4.99 3.92
N GLU A 97 10.06 -5.25 3.12
CA GLU A 97 10.21 -5.74 1.74
C GLU A 97 10.40 -4.62 0.71
N ALA A 98 9.94 -3.42 1.05
CA ALA A 98 10.04 -2.22 0.20
C ALA A 98 11.50 -1.72 0.04
N ASN A 99 12.40 -2.09 0.96
CA ASN A 99 13.78 -1.55 1.05
C ASN A 99 14.87 -2.57 0.63
N VAL A 100 14.51 -3.63 -0.09
CA VAL A 100 15.44 -4.62 -0.65
C VAL A 100 15.47 -4.54 -2.17
#